data_AF-A0A7Z9RYI2-F1
#
_entry.id   AF-A0A7Z9RYI2-F1
#
_cell.length_a   1.000
_cell.length_b   1.000
_cell.length_c   1.000
_cell.angle_alpha   90.00
_cell.angle_beta   90.00
_cell.angle_gamma   90.00
#
_symmetry.space_group_name_H-M   'P 1'
#
loop_
_entity.id
_entity.type
_entity.pdbx_description
1 polymer ?
#
loop_
_entity_poly.entity_id
_entity_poly.type
_entity_poly.pdbx_seq_one_letter_code
_entity_poly.pdbx_strand_id
1 'polypeptide(L)'
;MTYHGTAPTKPLWIILLSAVVASCASDSAETSGRSYAKDVLVDAEWIEANMEDSGVRVLEVGGNADAFGESHLPGASFLSMGRLSNPDDPIRGQIATEAQVSAALSGAGVGRDQTVVLYDRRNNLLAARAYWVLKYFQHA
;
A
#
# COMPACT_ATOMS: atom_id res chain seq x y z
N MET A 1 20.29 8.09 40.87
CA MET A 1 20.49 7.49 39.54
C MET A 1 19.52 8.18 38.59
N THR A 2 19.99 9.22 37.92
CA THR A 2 19.18 10.05 37.00
C THR A 2 19.28 9.46 35.60
N TYR A 3 18.14 9.24 34.93
CA TYR A 3 18.11 8.98 33.49
C TYR A 3 17.16 9.96 32.80
N HIS A 4 17.73 10.65 31.81
CA HIS A 4 17.13 11.55 30.82
C HIS A 4 16.05 10.79 29.99
N GLY A 5 14.94 11.36 29.52
CA GLY A 5 14.82 12.38 28.47
C GLY A 5 14.01 11.82 27.26
N THR A 6 12.84 12.42 26.99
CA THR A 6 12.10 12.70 25.72
C THR A 6 12.33 11.84 24.45
N ALA A 7 11.37 11.49 23.56
CA ALA A 7 10.34 12.29 22.86
C ALA A 7 9.41 11.36 21.96
N PRO A 8 8.45 11.88 21.16
CA PRO A 8 7.19 11.20 20.79
C PRO A 8 7.22 10.29 19.55
N THR A 9 6.26 9.36 19.49
CA THR A 9 5.98 8.44 18.39
C THR A 9 5.22 9.12 17.24
N LYS A 10 5.78 9.09 16.02
CA LYS A 10 5.09 9.50 14.78
C LYS A 10 4.34 8.31 14.18
N PRO A 11 3.12 8.47 13.65
CA PRO A 11 2.44 7.38 12.92
C PRO A 11 2.96 7.30 11.47
N LEU A 12 3.32 6.10 11.03
CA LEU A 12 3.49 5.76 9.61
C LEU A 12 2.11 5.78 8.91
N TRP A 13 2.10 5.89 7.58
CA TRP A 13 0.88 5.89 6.77
C TRP A 13 1.02 4.93 5.58
N ILE A 14 0.07 4.01 5.41
CA ILE A 14 -0.07 3.09 4.25
C ILE A 14 -1.03 3.69 3.22
N ILE A 15 -0.67 3.69 1.93
CA ILE A 15 -1.36 4.41 0.84
C ILE A 15 -1.67 3.46 -0.33
N LEU A 16 -2.71 3.74 -1.12
CA LEU A 16 -3.11 2.97 -2.31
C LEU A 16 -3.27 3.81 -3.58
N LEU A 17 -2.77 3.33 -4.74
CA LEU A 17 -2.74 4.09 -6.01
C LEU A 17 -3.82 3.71 -7.03
N SER A 18 -4.73 4.63 -7.40
CA SER A 18 -5.65 4.48 -8.55
C SER A 18 -5.21 5.29 -9.76
N ALA A 19 -5.10 4.63 -10.92
CA ALA A 19 -4.68 5.24 -12.18
C ALA A 19 -5.87 5.51 -13.13
N VAL A 20 -5.83 6.65 -13.84
CA VAL A 20 -6.40 6.86 -15.19
C VAL A 20 -5.50 7.83 -15.97
N VAL A 21 -5.21 7.49 -17.23
CA VAL A 21 -4.38 8.25 -18.18
C VAL A 21 -5.21 9.24 -19.01
N ALA A 22 -4.65 10.41 -19.32
CA ALA A 22 -5.28 11.52 -20.01
C ALA A 22 -5.29 11.42 -21.56
N SER A 23 -6.32 12.01 -22.20
CA SER A 23 -6.34 12.38 -23.62
C SER A 23 -7.04 13.74 -23.81
N CYS A 24 -6.59 14.53 -24.78
CA CYS A 24 -6.65 15.99 -24.83
C CYS A 24 -8.03 16.64 -25.13
N ALA A 25 -8.17 17.85 -24.55
CA ALA A 25 -9.11 18.95 -24.79
C ALA A 25 -10.57 18.79 -24.30
N SER A 26 -10.90 19.44 -23.18
CA SER A 26 -12.02 20.38 -23.03
C SER A 26 -12.22 20.78 -21.55
N ASP A 27 -12.65 22.03 -21.39
CA ASP A 27 -13.23 22.66 -20.20
C ASP A 27 -12.54 22.48 -18.85
N SER A 28 -12.10 23.61 -18.29
CA SER A 28 -11.78 23.76 -16.87
C SER A 28 -13.06 23.62 -16.05
N ALA A 29 -13.55 22.39 -15.89
CA ALA A 29 -14.51 22.06 -14.86
C ALA A 29 -13.77 22.10 -13.52
N GLU A 30 -13.85 23.24 -12.84
CA GLU A 30 -13.59 23.31 -11.40
C GLU A 30 -14.38 22.18 -10.73
N THR A 31 -13.66 21.14 -10.31
CA THR A 31 -14.25 20.07 -9.52
C THR A 31 -14.55 20.68 -8.15
N SER A 32 -15.80 21.11 -7.96
CA SER A 32 -16.31 21.62 -6.70
C SER A 32 -15.88 20.69 -5.57
N GLY A 33 -15.19 21.27 -4.57
CA GLY A 33 -14.46 20.56 -3.53
C GLY A 33 -15.27 19.51 -2.78
N ARG A 34 -15.22 18.27 -3.25
CA ARG A 34 -15.37 17.11 -2.39
C ARG A 34 -13.98 16.86 -1.81
N SER A 35 -13.82 17.09 -0.52
CA SER A 35 -12.61 16.68 0.19
C SER A 35 -12.54 15.16 0.13
N TYR A 36 -11.78 14.64 -0.83
CA TYR A 36 -11.42 13.23 -0.89
C TYR A 36 -10.43 12.93 0.25
N ALA A 37 -10.37 11.69 0.72
CA ALA A 37 -9.46 11.27 1.78
C ALA A 37 -7.99 11.35 1.31
N LYS A 38 -7.43 12.56 1.25
CA LYS A 38 -6.05 12.83 0.86
C LYS A 38 -5.04 12.24 1.84
N ASP A 39 -5.47 11.90 3.04
CA ASP A 39 -4.60 11.37 4.08
C ASP A 39 -4.13 9.92 3.80
N VAL A 40 -4.80 9.19 2.88
CA VAL A 40 -4.54 7.75 2.62
C VAL A 40 -4.40 7.43 1.13
N LEU A 41 -4.38 8.45 0.27
CA LEU A 41 -4.26 8.32 -1.19
C LEU A 41 -3.14 9.23 -1.69
N VAL A 42 -2.34 8.72 -2.62
CA VAL A 42 -1.35 9.49 -3.39
C VAL A 42 -1.65 9.38 -4.86
N ASP A 43 -1.20 10.37 -5.61
CA ASP A 43 -1.24 10.38 -7.07
C ASP A 43 0.09 9.88 -7.67
N ALA A 44 0.12 9.81 -8.99
CA ALA A 44 1.30 9.36 -9.73
C ALA A 44 2.49 10.31 -9.58
N GLU A 45 2.24 11.62 -9.44
CA GLU A 45 3.29 12.63 -9.26
C GLU A 45 4.02 12.42 -7.93
N TRP A 46 3.28 12.14 -6.86
CA TRP A 46 3.87 11.79 -5.57
C TRP A 46 4.70 10.51 -5.68
N ILE A 47 4.23 9.48 -6.40
CA ILE A 47 4.97 8.23 -6.56
C ILE A 47 6.29 8.45 -7.29
N GLU A 48 6.26 9.16 -8.41
CA GLU A 48 7.47 9.49 -9.18
C GLU A 48 8.49 10.25 -8.32
N ALA A 49 8.03 11.15 -7.45
CA ALA A 49 8.89 11.93 -6.57
C ALA A 49 9.44 11.15 -5.36
N ASN A 50 8.81 10.05 -4.93
CA ASN A 50 9.12 9.39 -3.65
C ASN A 50 9.48 7.90 -3.77
N MET A 51 9.30 7.25 -4.92
CA MET A 51 9.50 5.81 -5.07
C MET A 51 10.95 5.32 -4.84
N GLU A 52 11.93 6.23 -4.93
CA GLU A 52 13.34 5.95 -4.62
C GLU A 52 13.71 6.25 -3.16
N ASP A 53 12.81 6.85 -2.37
CA ASP A 53 13.04 7.11 -0.95
C ASP A 53 13.07 5.79 -0.17
N SER A 54 14.16 5.55 0.57
CA SER A 54 14.29 4.41 1.49
C SER A 54 13.22 4.36 2.58
N GLY A 55 12.55 5.46 2.87
CA GLY A 55 11.39 5.55 3.76
C GLY A 55 10.08 5.09 3.11
N VAL A 56 10.06 4.79 1.81
CA VAL A 56 8.87 4.39 1.06
C VAL A 56 9.04 2.98 0.50
N ARG A 57 7.98 2.17 0.58
CA ARG A 57 7.92 0.84 -0.06
C ARG A 57 6.71 0.74 -0.95
N VAL A 58 6.92 0.69 -2.25
CA VAL A 58 5.86 0.48 -3.24
C VAL A 58 5.64 -1.02 -3.45
N LEU A 59 4.40 -1.49 -3.35
CA LEU A 59 4.00 -2.89 -3.47
C LEU A 59 2.89 -3.07 -4.51
N GLU A 60 3.12 -3.95 -5.49
CA GLU A 60 2.05 -4.44 -6.35
C GLU A 60 1.32 -5.58 -5.65
N VAL A 61 0.02 -5.44 -5.45
CA VAL A 61 -0.83 -6.44 -4.82
C VAL A 61 -1.51 -7.28 -5.89
N GLY A 62 -1.28 -8.58 -5.89
CA GLY A 62 -1.77 -9.44 -6.97
C GLY A 62 -1.98 -10.90 -6.60
N GLY A 63 -2.54 -11.66 -7.54
CA GLY A 63 -2.72 -13.11 -7.44
C GLY A 63 -1.61 -13.92 -8.12
N ASN A 64 -0.91 -13.33 -9.10
CA ASN A 64 0.12 -13.99 -9.89
C ASN A 64 1.39 -13.12 -9.95
N ALA A 65 2.54 -13.69 -9.60
CA ALA A 65 3.83 -13.03 -9.66
C ALA A 65 4.39 -12.92 -11.10
N ASP A 66 3.93 -13.75 -12.03
CA ASP A 66 4.43 -13.71 -13.42
C ASP A 66 4.09 -12.38 -14.09
N ALA A 67 2.86 -11.89 -13.91
CA ALA A 67 2.41 -10.60 -14.44
C ALA A 67 3.20 -9.41 -13.85
N PHE A 68 3.67 -9.55 -12.61
CA PHE A 68 4.58 -8.58 -12.00
C PHE A 68 5.98 -8.67 -12.64
N GLY A 69 6.49 -9.88 -12.90
CA GLY A 69 7.76 -10.09 -13.59
C GLY A 69 7.80 -9.51 -15.01
N GLU A 70 6.67 -9.51 -15.72
CA GLU A 70 6.54 -8.94 -17.07
C GLU A 70 6.61 -7.41 -17.09
N SER A 71 6.00 -6.75 -16.11
CA SER A 71 5.95 -5.29 -16.00
C SER A 71 5.59 -4.92 -14.56
N HIS A 72 6.15 -3.84 -14.02
CA HIS A 72 5.76 -3.26 -12.72
C HIS A 72 6.41 -1.89 -12.59
N LEU A 73 6.02 -1.11 -11.58
CA LEU A 73 6.73 0.12 -11.24
C LEU A 73 8.17 -0.21 -10.82
N PRO A 74 9.19 0.53 -11.30
CA PRO A 74 10.58 0.34 -10.87
C PRO A 74 10.71 0.31 -9.34
N GLY A 75 11.51 -0.61 -8.81
CA GLY A 75 11.73 -0.72 -7.36
C GLY A 75 10.54 -1.23 -6.53
N ALA A 76 9.36 -1.44 -7.13
CA ALA A 76 8.23 -2.06 -6.45
C ALA A 76 8.54 -3.52 -6.08
N SER A 77 7.82 -4.05 -5.11
CA SER A 77 7.87 -5.47 -4.75
C SER A 77 6.49 -6.11 -4.86
N PHE A 78 6.43 -7.41 -5.12
CA PHE A 78 5.17 -8.13 -5.23
C PHE A 78 4.64 -8.57 -3.86
N LEU A 79 3.37 -8.27 -3.57
CA LEU A 79 2.64 -8.77 -2.42
C LEU A 79 1.48 -9.67 -2.87
N SER A 80 1.60 -10.97 -2.63
CA SER A 80 0.54 -11.91 -2.96
C SER A 80 -0.69 -11.72 -2.06
N MET A 81 -1.86 -11.51 -2.66
CA MET A 81 -3.14 -11.45 -1.95
C MET A 81 -3.47 -12.77 -1.21
N GLY A 82 -2.94 -13.90 -1.69
CA GLY A 82 -3.05 -15.18 -1.01
C GLY A 82 -2.35 -15.18 0.35
N ARG A 83 -1.30 -14.37 0.54
CA ARG A 83 -0.58 -14.23 1.83
C ARG A 83 -1.31 -13.31 2.83
N LEU A 84 -2.29 -12.54 2.36
CA LEU A 84 -3.18 -11.72 3.18
C LEU A 84 -4.55 -12.37 3.38
N SER A 85 -4.67 -13.66 3.08
CA SER A 85 -5.87 -14.46 3.31
C SER A 85 -5.46 -15.70 4.11
N ASN A 86 -6.28 -16.12 5.07
CA ASN A 86 -5.96 -17.29 5.87
C ASN A 86 -6.28 -18.57 5.08
N PRO A 87 -5.27 -19.38 4.69
CA PRO A 87 -5.51 -20.63 3.98
C PRO A 87 -6.05 -21.73 4.92
N ASP A 88 -5.87 -21.59 6.23
CA ASP A 88 -6.22 -22.58 7.24
C ASP A 88 -7.65 -22.37 7.79
N ASP A 89 -8.31 -21.27 7.41
CA ASP A 89 -9.67 -20.98 7.84
C ASP A 89 -10.70 -21.78 7.02
N PRO A 90 -11.67 -22.46 7.65
CA PRO A 90 -12.74 -23.16 6.94
C PRO A 90 -13.64 -22.22 6.13
N ILE A 91 -13.70 -20.94 6.48
CA ILE A 91 -14.45 -19.91 5.76
C ILE A 91 -13.50 -19.22 4.77
N ARG A 92 -13.84 -19.29 3.49
CA ARG A 92 -13.04 -18.64 2.44
C ARG A 92 -13.03 -17.12 2.59
N GLY A 93 -11.86 -16.53 2.33
CA GLY A 93 -11.68 -15.08 2.25
C GLY A 93 -11.39 -14.40 3.59
N GLN A 94 -11.33 -15.15 4.69
CA GLN A 94 -10.88 -14.64 5.97
C GLN A 94 -9.45 -14.09 5.88
N ILE A 95 -9.17 -13.08 6.69
CA ILE A 95 -7.87 -12.43 6.72
C ILE A 95 -6.82 -13.36 7.34
N ALA A 96 -5.59 -13.24 6.87
CA ALA A 96 -4.45 -13.90 7.50
C ALA A 96 -4.27 -13.44 8.96
N THR A 97 -3.66 -14.28 9.78
CA THR A 97 -3.25 -13.93 11.15
C THR A 97 -2.19 -12.82 11.14
N GLU A 98 -2.04 -12.10 12.25
CA GLU A 98 -1.02 -11.05 12.39
C GLU A 98 0.40 -11.55 12.05
N ALA A 99 0.75 -12.76 12.51
CA ALA A 99 2.05 -13.37 12.22
C ALA A 99 2.24 -13.64 10.72
N GLN A 100 1.20 -14.11 10.03
CA GLN A 100 1.23 -14.33 8.58
C GLN A 100 1.34 -13.00 7.81
N VAL A 101 0.61 -11.97 8.23
CA VAL A 101 0.70 -10.61 7.64
C VAL A 101 2.09 -10.03 7.84
N SER A 102 2.65 -10.09 9.06
CA SER A 102 4.00 -9.64 9.35
C SER A 102 5.04 -10.35 8.48
N ALA A 103 4.94 -11.68 8.34
CA ALA A 103 5.84 -12.45 7.49
C ALA A 103 5.70 -12.08 6.00
N ALA A 104 4.48 -11.80 5.53
CA ALA A 104 4.23 -11.36 4.16
C ALA A 104 4.87 -10.00 3.88
N LEU A 105 4.73 -9.04 4.79
CA LEU A 105 5.33 -7.70 4.67
C LEU A 105 6.86 -7.75 4.72
N SER A 106 7.43 -8.48 5.69
CA SER A 106 8.89 -8.66 5.75
C SER A 106 9.43 -9.35 4.50
N GLY A 107 8.72 -10.36 3.97
CA GLY A 107 9.07 -11.02 2.72
C GLY A 107 8.98 -10.12 1.48
N ALA A 108 8.11 -9.09 1.53
CA ALA A 108 8.00 -8.05 0.52
C ALA A 108 8.97 -6.86 0.73
N GLY A 109 9.89 -6.96 1.70
CA GLY A 109 10.91 -5.95 1.96
C GLY A 109 10.42 -4.71 2.72
N VAL A 110 9.25 -4.79 3.37
CA VAL A 110 8.73 -3.70 4.21
C VAL A 110 9.50 -3.64 5.53
N GLY A 111 10.16 -2.51 5.76
CA GLY A 111 10.78 -2.16 7.03
C GLY A 111 9.79 -1.58 8.04
N ARG A 112 10.15 -1.59 9.32
CA ARG A 112 9.27 -1.17 10.43
C ARG A 112 8.80 0.29 10.33
N ASP A 113 9.66 1.15 9.79
CA ASP A 113 9.46 2.60 9.78
C ASP A 113 9.26 3.14 8.34
N GLN A 114 8.84 2.29 7.39
CA GLN A 114 8.53 2.67 6.00
C GLN A 114 7.04 2.98 5.78
N THR A 115 6.76 4.03 5.02
CA THR A 115 5.47 4.29 4.38
C THR A 115 5.24 3.24 3.29
N VAL A 116 4.18 2.44 3.40
CA VAL A 116 3.85 1.44 2.37
C VAL A 116 2.87 2.02 1.37
N VAL A 117 3.21 2.02 0.08
CA VAL A 117 2.25 2.31 -0.99
C VAL A 117 1.88 1.03 -1.70
N LEU A 118 0.60 0.75 -1.82
CA LEU A 118 0.02 -0.41 -2.44
C LEU A 118 -0.58 0.01 -3.79
N TYR A 119 -0.56 -0.85 -4.78
CA TYR A 119 -1.31 -0.65 -6.02
C TYR A 119 -1.67 -2.01 -6.62
N ASP A 120 -2.60 -2.05 -7.58
CA ASP A 120 -2.83 -3.25 -8.37
C ASP A 120 -3.23 -2.92 -9.82
N ARG A 121 -3.46 -3.98 -10.60
CA ARG A 121 -3.88 -3.92 -12.00
C ARG A 121 -5.41 -3.93 -12.20
N ARG A 122 -6.18 -3.92 -11.12
CA ARG A 122 -7.63 -4.17 -11.09
C ARG A 122 -8.39 -3.03 -10.41
N ASN A 123 -8.04 -1.79 -10.75
CA ASN A 123 -8.67 -0.57 -10.20
C ASN A 123 -8.65 -0.55 -8.66
N ASN A 124 -7.54 -0.96 -8.04
CA ASN A 124 -7.34 -1.09 -6.59
C ASN A 124 -8.23 -2.06 -5.85
N LEU A 125 -8.87 -3.01 -6.52
CA LEU A 125 -9.72 -3.97 -5.82
C LEU A 125 -8.93 -4.77 -4.76
N LEU A 126 -7.80 -5.35 -5.16
CA LEU A 126 -6.94 -6.15 -4.29
C LEU A 126 -6.14 -5.26 -3.36
N ALA A 127 -5.68 -4.15 -3.89
CA ALA A 127 -4.86 -3.22 -3.17
C ALA A 127 -5.69 -2.61 -2.00
N ALA A 128 -6.94 -2.17 -2.23
CA ALA A 128 -7.89 -1.75 -1.18
C ALA A 128 -8.13 -2.82 -0.11
N ARG A 129 -8.26 -4.09 -0.50
CA ARG A 129 -8.35 -5.19 0.47
C ARG A 129 -7.08 -5.29 1.31
N ALA A 130 -5.90 -5.19 0.71
CA ALA A 130 -4.63 -5.22 1.44
C ALA A 130 -4.52 -4.06 2.45
N TYR A 131 -4.86 -2.83 2.05
CA TYR A 131 -4.92 -1.70 2.98
C TYR A 131 -5.85 -1.96 4.15
N TRP A 132 -7.06 -2.48 3.90
CA TRP A 132 -7.99 -2.78 4.97
C TRP A 132 -7.44 -3.82 5.97
N VAL A 133 -6.78 -4.89 5.47
CA VAL A 133 -6.11 -5.89 6.32
C VAL A 133 -5.01 -5.23 7.17
N LEU A 134 -4.22 -4.36 6.58
CA LEU A 134 -3.13 -3.68 7.27
C LEU A 134 -3.64 -2.72 8.34
N LYS A 135 -4.68 -1.94 8.03
CA LYS A 135 -5.35 -1.06 9.01
C LYS A 135 -6.01 -1.86 10.13
N TYR A 136 -6.57 -3.04 9.84
CA TYR A 136 -7.15 -3.93 10.86
C TYR A 136 -6.11 -4.32 11.92
N PHE A 137 -4.87 -4.65 11.50
CA PHE A 137 -3.76 -4.93 12.40
C PHE A 137 -3.01 -3.69 12.91
N GLN A 138 -3.57 -2.50 12.71
CA GLN A 138 -2.95 -1.23 13.09
C GLN A 138 -1.55 -1.03 12.51
N HIS A 139 -1.27 -1.64 11.35
CA HIS A 139 -0.12 -1.23 10.56
C HIS A 139 -0.41 0.21 10.12
N ALA A 140 0.43 1.11 10.62
CA ALA A 140 0.36 2.53 10.37
C ALA A 140 0.99 2.75 8.99
#